data_AF-A0A371QJ92-F1
#
_entry.id   AF-A0A371QJ92-F1
#
_cell.length_a   1.000
_cell.length_b   1.000
_cell.length_c   1.000
_cell.angle_alpha   90.00
_cell.angle_beta   90.00
_cell.angle_gamma   90.00
#
_symmetry.space_group_name_H-M   'P 1'
#
loop_
_entity.id
_entity.type
_entity.pdbx_description
1 polymer ?
#
loop_
_entity_poly.entity_id
_entity_poly.type
_entity_poly.pdbx_seq_one_letter_code
_entity_poly.pdbx_strand_id
1 'polypeptide(L)'
;MTPKIRHATDEDKKMILDLLNKVFSSQQRSENLRDDRYWKWKFIDSVFGDSILTVADVNGEIVGFDHLWPWEFCYGDQIVKAVQPCDAVVDEKYRGKGLFKRMRNFGLAQAEKKGIQFAFNFPNMNSLPGNRSIGAKYLGKITWWVKILHPLNIVMGAVSDKKSKALDMPDHYTLKPDFLDELALSTRTEINSIQIHRKKRFHHWRYLEHPTRSYGMIRVKVKKKSTAIIFTVNQKGSTREMVVVDIVGDNIQKSEIVKYIVKAGRDVKADFIAVIDNHEYRLENLWMNGFIKKKLKNMVVFPLNSKYAELAGSYKNWTLMAGMHDSI
;
A
#
# COMPACT_ATOMS: atom_id res chain seq x y z
N MET A 1 -33.14 14.82 -4.35
CA MET A 1 -32.25 15.56 -5.28
C MET A 1 -31.06 14.68 -5.64
N THR A 2 -30.58 14.75 -6.88
CA THR A 2 -29.55 13.84 -7.41
C THR A 2 -28.15 14.40 -7.14
N PRO A 3 -27.27 13.68 -6.41
CA PRO A 3 -25.91 14.16 -6.14
C PRO A 3 -25.12 14.35 -7.45
N LYS A 4 -24.40 15.47 -7.57
CA LYS A 4 -23.50 15.81 -8.69
C LYS A 4 -22.14 15.16 -8.45
N ILE A 5 -21.62 14.44 -9.45
CA ILE A 5 -20.27 13.87 -9.39
C ILE A 5 -19.32 14.81 -10.13
N ARG A 6 -18.23 15.22 -9.49
CA ARG A 6 -17.24 16.15 -10.06
C ARG A 6 -15.85 15.92 -9.48
N HIS A 7 -14.84 16.54 -10.09
CA HIS A 7 -13.53 16.68 -9.47
C HIS A 7 -13.65 17.51 -8.18
N ALA A 8 -12.86 17.13 -7.18
CA ALA A 8 -12.66 17.95 -6.00
C ALA A 8 -11.87 19.22 -6.36
N THR A 9 -12.14 20.30 -5.65
CA THR A 9 -11.35 21.53 -5.68
C THR A 9 -10.68 21.76 -4.32
N ASP A 10 -9.79 22.75 -4.22
CA ASP A 10 -9.08 23.04 -2.98
C ASP A 10 -10.04 23.49 -1.86
N GLU A 11 -11.15 24.13 -2.22
CA GLU A 11 -12.21 24.54 -1.29
C GLU A 11 -12.90 23.33 -0.63
N ASP A 12 -12.93 22.17 -1.29
CA ASP A 12 -13.54 20.96 -0.74
C ASP A 12 -12.67 20.29 0.34
N LYS A 13 -11.37 20.65 0.43
CA LYS A 13 -10.37 19.97 1.28
C LYS A 13 -10.88 19.73 2.71
N LYS A 14 -11.40 20.79 3.35
CA LYS A 14 -11.86 20.70 4.74
C LYS A 14 -12.99 19.68 4.87
N MET A 15 -13.99 19.75 3.99
CA MET A 15 -15.15 18.87 4.03
C MET A 15 -14.78 17.42 3.70
N ILE A 16 -13.82 17.20 2.81
CA ILE A 16 -13.31 15.86 2.49
C ILE A 16 -12.60 15.26 3.70
N LEU A 17 -11.72 16.01 4.36
CA LEU A 17 -11.03 15.54 5.57
C LEU A 17 -12.03 15.26 6.70
N ASP A 18 -13.03 16.12 6.89
CA ASP A 18 -14.10 15.93 7.87
C ASP A 18 -14.90 14.65 7.57
N LEU A 19 -15.30 14.43 6.31
CA LEU A 19 -16.01 13.21 5.88
C LEU A 19 -15.17 11.94 6.05
N LEU A 20 -13.89 11.99 5.65
CA LEU A 20 -12.96 10.87 5.81
C LEU A 20 -12.79 10.49 7.27
N ASN A 21 -12.53 11.47 8.14
CA ASN A 21 -12.37 11.22 9.58
C ASN A 21 -13.69 10.73 10.21
N LYS A 22 -14.83 11.30 9.83
CA LYS A 22 -16.16 10.85 10.28
C LYS A 22 -16.40 9.39 9.93
N VAL A 23 -16.26 9.01 8.65
CA VAL A 23 -16.58 7.65 8.18
C VAL A 23 -15.57 6.61 8.66
N PHE A 24 -14.29 6.97 8.69
CA PHE A 24 -13.26 6.01 9.09
C PHE A 24 -13.04 5.91 10.60
N SER A 25 -13.41 6.90 11.42
CA SER A 25 -13.19 6.85 12.88
C SER A 25 -13.77 5.59 13.55
N SER A 26 -14.92 5.12 13.07
CA SER A 26 -15.62 3.91 13.54
C SER A 26 -15.06 2.59 13.00
N GLN A 27 -14.29 2.61 11.90
CA GLN A 27 -13.78 1.42 11.21
C GLN A 27 -12.25 1.30 11.22
N GLN A 28 -11.55 2.31 11.73
CA GLN A 28 -10.10 2.39 11.72
C GLN A 28 -9.46 1.41 12.70
N ARG A 29 -8.55 0.59 12.17
CA ARG A 29 -7.64 -0.24 12.98
C ARG A 29 -6.47 0.55 13.58
N SER A 30 -6.18 1.74 13.07
CA SER A 30 -5.04 2.57 13.46
C SER A 30 -5.51 3.89 14.06
N GLU A 31 -4.73 4.50 14.96
CA GLU A 31 -5.02 5.80 15.59
C GLU A 31 -4.77 7.01 14.68
N ASN A 32 -4.75 6.83 13.36
CA ASN A 32 -4.28 7.85 12.43
C ASN A 32 -5.38 8.86 12.11
N LEU A 33 -5.16 10.12 12.49
CA LEU A 33 -5.96 11.24 12.02
C LEU A 33 -5.54 11.64 10.60
N ARG A 34 -6.52 11.87 9.72
CA ARG A 34 -6.25 12.46 8.40
C ARG A 34 -6.28 13.98 8.56
N ASP A 35 -5.11 14.57 8.64
CA ASP A 35 -4.90 16.02 8.77
C ASP A 35 -4.32 16.61 7.48
N ASP A 36 -3.89 17.87 7.55
CA ASP A 36 -3.26 18.58 6.44
C ASP A 36 -1.96 17.94 5.95
N ARG A 37 -1.19 17.30 6.83
CA ARG A 37 0.03 16.58 6.47
C ARG A 37 -0.33 15.31 5.68
N TYR A 38 -1.38 14.61 6.09
CA TYR A 38 -1.93 13.48 5.34
C TYR A 38 -2.44 13.89 3.96
N TRP A 39 -3.21 14.98 3.89
CA TRP A 39 -3.68 15.54 2.62
C TRP A 39 -2.52 15.84 1.68
N LYS A 40 -1.53 16.58 2.17
CA LYS A 40 -0.35 16.97 1.40
C LYS A 40 0.43 15.74 0.91
N TRP A 41 0.81 14.83 1.81
CA TRP A 41 1.57 13.62 1.46
C TRP A 41 0.85 12.72 0.44
N LYS A 42 -0.44 12.45 0.67
CA LYS A 42 -1.17 11.42 -0.10
C LYS A 42 -1.75 11.96 -1.40
N PHE A 43 -2.32 13.16 -1.37
CA PHE A 43 -3.11 13.67 -2.48
C PHE A 43 -2.33 14.64 -3.38
N ILE A 44 -1.35 15.37 -2.82
CA ILE A 44 -0.62 16.44 -3.53
C ILE A 44 0.81 16.02 -3.89
N ASP A 45 1.60 15.57 -2.92
CA ASP A 45 3.05 15.41 -3.06
C ASP A 45 3.48 14.06 -3.68
N SER A 46 2.57 13.33 -4.33
CA SER A 46 2.92 12.06 -4.96
C SER A 46 3.98 12.25 -6.04
N VAL A 47 5.07 11.49 -5.95
CA VAL A 47 6.13 11.50 -6.97
C VAL A 47 5.63 11.00 -8.33
N PHE A 48 4.50 10.29 -8.37
CA PHE A 48 3.90 9.75 -9.59
C PHE A 48 2.89 10.68 -10.25
N GLY A 49 2.78 11.92 -9.79
CA GLY A 49 1.94 12.97 -10.36
C GLY A 49 0.63 13.19 -9.59
N ASP A 50 -0.32 13.87 -10.22
CA ASP A 50 -1.53 14.33 -9.53
C ASP A 50 -2.53 13.20 -9.24
N SER A 51 -3.07 13.21 -8.03
CA SER A 51 -4.22 12.38 -7.68
C SER A 51 -5.48 12.77 -8.46
N ILE A 52 -6.34 11.79 -8.73
CA ILE A 52 -7.71 12.07 -9.20
C ILE A 52 -8.62 11.99 -7.98
N LEU A 53 -9.11 13.15 -7.56
CA LEU A 53 -9.99 13.31 -6.41
C LEU A 53 -11.41 13.55 -6.91
N THR A 54 -12.32 12.64 -6.63
CA THR A 54 -13.72 12.71 -7.05
C THR A 54 -14.62 12.88 -5.86
N VAL A 55 -15.60 13.78 -5.95
CA VAL A 55 -16.59 14.00 -4.90
C VAL A 55 -18.02 13.79 -5.41
N ALA A 56 -18.91 13.42 -4.50
CA ALA A 56 -20.35 13.52 -4.66
C ALA A 56 -20.85 14.73 -3.88
N ASP A 57 -21.38 15.72 -4.61
CA ASP A 57 -21.83 17.01 -4.12
C ASP A 57 -23.36 17.08 -4.10
N VAL A 58 -23.93 17.50 -2.97
CA VAL A 58 -25.35 17.81 -2.80
C VAL A 58 -25.48 19.25 -2.30
N ASN A 59 -25.76 20.18 -3.21
CA ASN A 59 -25.97 21.61 -2.91
C ASN A 59 -24.80 22.25 -2.14
N GLY A 60 -23.56 21.90 -2.49
CA GLY A 60 -22.35 22.39 -1.81
C GLY A 60 -21.93 21.54 -0.61
N GLU A 61 -22.65 20.47 -0.27
CA GLU A 61 -22.23 19.48 0.74
C GLU A 61 -21.55 18.28 0.07
N ILE A 62 -20.33 17.93 0.51
CA ILE A 62 -19.61 16.74 0.05
C ILE A 62 -20.10 15.54 0.86
N VAL A 63 -20.86 14.66 0.22
CA VAL A 63 -21.46 13.46 0.83
C VAL A 63 -20.76 12.17 0.41
N GLY A 64 -19.75 12.26 -0.45
CA GLY A 64 -18.93 11.14 -0.88
C GLY A 64 -17.61 11.60 -1.47
N PHE A 65 -16.59 10.76 -1.33
CA PHE A 65 -15.24 10.99 -1.85
C PHE A 65 -14.64 9.67 -2.35
N ASP A 66 -13.93 9.71 -3.48
CA ASP A 66 -13.15 8.59 -4.04
C ASP A 66 -11.82 9.14 -4.57
N HIS A 67 -10.72 8.46 -4.23
CA HIS A 67 -9.37 8.84 -4.61
C HIS A 67 -8.77 7.78 -5.51
N LEU A 68 -8.22 8.19 -6.67
CA LEU A 68 -7.31 7.36 -7.44
C LEU A 68 -5.88 7.88 -7.27
N TRP A 69 -5.08 7.13 -6.52
CA TRP A 69 -3.70 7.45 -6.18
C TRP A 69 -2.76 7.06 -7.32
N PRO A 70 -1.96 7.97 -7.90
CA PRO A 70 -1.14 7.62 -9.05
C PRO A 70 0.04 6.75 -8.67
N TRP A 71 0.38 5.84 -9.58
CA TRP A 71 1.51 4.93 -9.51
C TRP A 71 2.20 4.83 -10.85
N GLU A 72 3.51 4.63 -10.84
CA GLU A 72 4.26 4.18 -12.01
C GLU A 72 4.88 2.81 -11.72
N PHE A 73 4.83 1.96 -12.72
CA PHE A 73 5.47 0.64 -12.70
C PHE A 73 6.46 0.52 -13.85
N CYS A 74 7.49 -0.30 -13.66
CA CYS A 74 8.36 -0.80 -14.72
C CYS A 74 7.87 -2.19 -15.16
N TYR A 75 7.90 -2.43 -16.47
CA TYR A 75 7.79 -3.76 -17.08
C TYR A 75 8.80 -3.83 -18.24
N GLY A 76 9.89 -4.57 -18.03
CA GLY A 76 11.09 -4.42 -18.85
C GLY A 76 11.56 -2.95 -18.84
N ASP A 77 11.82 -2.39 -20.02
CA ASP A 77 12.25 -1.01 -20.19
C ASP A 77 11.08 0.01 -20.25
N GLN A 78 9.83 -0.46 -20.09
CA GLN A 78 8.65 0.38 -20.21
C GLN A 78 8.17 0.91 -18.85
N ILE A 79 7.91 2.21 -18.78
CA ILE A 79 7.15 2.81 -17.68
C ILE A 79 5.66 2.72 -17.99
N VAL A 80 4.91 2.11 -17.06
CA VAL A 80 3.47 1.88 -17.15
C VAL A 80 2.77 2.68 -16.07
N LYS A 81 1.96 3.67 -16.47
CA LYS A 81 1.18 4.49 -15.55
C LYS A 81 -0.05 3.76 -15.06
N ALA A 82 -0.29 3.82 -13.77
CA ALA A 82 -1.40 3.16 -13.11
C ALA A 82 -2.01 4.06 -12.02
N VAL A 83 -3.14 3.64 -11.49
CA VAL A 83 -3.71 4.24 -10.27
C VAL A 83 -4.14 3.18 -9.26
N GLN A 84 -4.14 3.55 -7.99
CA GLN A 84 -4.66 2.74 -6.90
C GLN A 84 -5.89 3.42 -6.31
N PRO A 85 -7.09 2.84 -6.42
CA PRO A 85 -8.25 3.39 -5.76
C PRO A 85 -8.16 3.25 -4.24
N CYS A 86 -8.17 4.37 -3.53
CA CYS A 86 -8.00 4.48 -2.08
C CYS A 86 -9.08 5.37 -1.45
N ASP A 87 -9.18 5.32 -0.11
CA ASP A 87 -9.97 6.24 0.73
C ASP A 87 -11.42 6.52 0.28
N ALA A 88 -12.06 5.57 -0.40
CA ALA A 88 -13.42 5.73 -0.88
C ALA A 88 -14.42 5.72 0.27
N VAL A 89 -15.20 6.80 0.41
CA VAL A 89 -16.20 6.97 1.47
C VAL A 89 -17.50 7.55 0.91
N VAL A 90 -18.62 7.13 1.49
CA VAL A 90 -19.94 7.71 1.27
C VAL A 90 -20.58 7.89 2.64
N ASP A 91 -21.11 9.09 2.88
CA ASP A 91 -21.84 9.41 4.09
C ASP A 91 -23.00 8.43 4.30
N GLU A 92 -23.21 8.02 5.55
CA GLU A 92 -24.19 7.01 5.94
C GLU A 92 -25.60 7.28 5.41
N LYS A 93 -26.03 8.55 5.41
CA LYS A 93 -27.35 8.99 4.93
C LYS A 93 -27.52 8.85 3.40
N TYR A 94 -26.41 8.67 2.69
CA TYR A 94 -26.35 8.63 1.23
C TYR A 94 -25.87 7.27 0.68
N ARG A 95 -25.63 6.27 1.55
CA ARG A 95 -25.32 4.89 1.16
C ARG A 95 -26.52 4.22 0.47
N GLY A 96 -26.26 3.12 -0.25
CA GLY A 96 -27.29 2.38 -1.00
C GLY A 96 -27.77 3.06 -2.29
N LYS A 97 -27.36 4.30 -2.57
CA LYS A 97 -27.79 5.10 -3.73
C LYS A 97 -26.84 5.03 -4.93
N GLY A 98 -25.94 4.03 -4.95
CA GLY A 98 -24.97 3.83 -6.04
C GLY A 98 -23.86 4.88 -6.16
N LEU A 99 -23.69 5.79 -5.19
CA LEU A 99 -22.71 6.89 -5.28
C LEU A 99 -21.26 6.42 -5.42
N PHE A 100 -20.86 5.37 -4.70
CA PHE A 100 -19.53 4.78 -4.85
C PHE A 100 -19.25 4.40 -6.32
N LYS A 101 -20.18 3.69 -6.97
CA LYS A 101 -20.05 3.28 -8.37
C LYS A 101 -19.97 4.48 -9.32
N ARG A 102 -20.81 5.49 -9.09
CA ARG A 102 -20.82 6.72 -9.91
C ARG A 102 -19.52 7.51 -9.78
N MET A 103 -19.01 7.70 -8.56
CA MET A 103 -17.71 8.36 -8.32
C MET A 103 -16.55 7.56 -8.93
N ARG A 104 -16.50 6.25 -8.70
CA ARG A 104 -15.44 5.39 -9.24
C ARG A 104 -15.42 5.41 -10.76
N ASN A 105 -16.58 5.26 -11.42
CA ASN A 105 -16.66 5.31 -12.87
C ASN A 105 -16.22 6.66 -13.42
N PHE A 106 -16.62 7.76 -12.77
CA PHE A 106 -16.14 9.09 -13.13
C PHE A 106 -14.61 9.16 -13.02
N GLY A 107 -14.03 8.77 -11.88
CA GLY A 107 -12.59 8.78 -11.68
C GLY A 107 -11.83 7.93 -12.70
N LEU A 108 -12.28 6.70 -12.99
CA LEU A 108 -11.66 5.82 -13.98
C LEU A 108 -11.72 6.41 -15.39
N ALA A 109 -12.83 7.03 -15.79
CA ALA A 109 -12.93 7.72 -17.07
C ALA A 109 -11.97 8.93 -17.17
N GLN A 110 -11.69 9.62 -16.06
CA GLN A 110 -10.68 10.68 -16.01
C GLN A 110 -9.25 10.09 -16.07
N ALA A 111 -9.03 8.93 -15.45
CA ALA A 111 -7.76 8.22 -15.50
C ALA A 111 -7.42 7.78 -16.94
N GLU A 112 -8.40 7.23 -17.67
CA GLU A 112 -8.26 6.88 -19.09
C GLU A 112 -7.84 8.10 -19.93
N LYS A 113 -8.50 9.25 -19.75
CA LYS A 113 -8.14 10.50 -20.44
C LYS A 113 -6.73 10.98 -20.13
N LYS A 114 -6.20 10.66 -18.94
CA LYS A 114 -4.81 10.96 -18.53
C LYS A 114 -3.79 9.89 -18.99
N GLY A 115 -4.21 8.91 -19.79
CA GLY A 115 -3.34 7.85 -20.29
C GLY A 115 -2.92 6.82 -19.23
N ILE A 116 -3.73 6.65 -18.18
CA ILE A 116 -3.54 5.57 -17.20
C ILE A 116 -3.91 4.23 -17.84
N GLN A 117 -3.06 3.22 -17.66
CA GLN A 117 -3.16 1.93 -18.35
C GLN A 117 -4.03 0.92 -17.60
N PHE A 118 -3.98 0.94 -16.26
CA PHE A 118 -4.83 0.14 -15.40
C PHE A 118 -4.96 0.75 -14.01
N ALA A 119 -5.95 0.31 -13.25
CA ALA A 119 -5.99 0.51 -11.81
C ALA A 119 -5.77 -0.81 -11.07
N PHE A 120 -5.12 -0.80 -9.91
CA PHE A 120 -4.96 -1.99 -9.06
C PHE A 120 -5.43 -1.67 -7.65
N ASN A 121 -6.00 -2.65 -6.94
CA ASN A 121 -6.48 -2.42 -5.58
C ASN A 121 -6.38 -3.67 -4.71
N PHE A 122 -6.44 -3.46 -3.39
CA PHE A 122 -6.42 -4.49 -2.38
C PHE A 122 -7.71 -4.48 -1.53
N PRO A 123 -8.88 -4.76 -2.14
CA PRO A 123 -10.16 -4.58 -1.46
C PRO A 123 -10.32 -5.54 -0.29
N ASN A 124 -10.90 -5.05 0.80
CA ASN A 124 -11.43 -5.91 1.86
C ASN A 124 -12.70 -6.64 1.38
N MET A 125 -13.26 -7.52 2.22
CA MET A 125 -14.45 -8.30 1.86
C MET A 125 -15.68 -7.42 1.58
N ASN A 126 -15.77 -6.23 2.18
CA ASN A 126 -16.91 -5.32 2.01
C ASN A 126 -16.85 -4.59 0.66
N SER A 127 -15.65 -4.21 0.22
CA SER A 127 -15.44 -3.42 -1.01
C SER A 127 -15.25 -4.30 -2.25
N LEU A 128 -14.91 -5.59 -2.09
CA LEU A 128 -14.68 -6.50 -3.22
C LEU A 128 -15.89 -6.63 -4.17
N PRO A 129 -17.14 -6.86 -3.71
CA PRO A 129 -18.30 -6.93 -4.60
C PRO A 129 -18.50 -5.63 -5.39
N GLY A 130 -18.35 -4.48 -4.71
CA GLY A 130 -18.41 -3.16 -5.33
C GLY A 130 -17.41 -3.00 -6.47
N ASN A 131 -16.12 -3.31 -6.22
CA ASN A 131 -15.08 -3.25 -7.24
C ASN A 131 -15.40 -4.20 -8.43
N ARG A 132 -15.84 -5.44 -8.17
CA ARG A 132 -16.18 -6.40 -9.23
C ARG A 132 -17.36 -5.96 -10.09
N SER A 133 -18.40 -5.37 -9.49
CA SER A 133 -19.56 -4.83 -10.22
C SER A 133 -19.26 -3.63 -11.14
N ILE A 134 -18.04 -3.10 -11.05
CA ILE A 134 -17.50 -1.99 -11.84
C ILE A 134 -16.48 -2.51 -12.88
N GLY A 135 -16.30 -3.83 -12.99
CA GLY A 135 -15.44 -4.45 -14.00
C GLY A 135 -14.04 -4.84 -13.50
N ALA A 136 -13.77 -4.78 -12.19
CA ALA A 136 -12.49 -5.27 -11.67
C ALA A 136 -12.33 -6.78 -11.87
N LYS A 137 -11.21 -7.19 -12.46
CA LYS A 137 -10.77 -8.59 -12.51
C LYS A 137 -10.18 -8.99 -11.16
N TYR A 138 -10.71 -10.05 -10.56
CA TYR A 138 -10.18 -10.60 -9.31
C TYR A 138 -8.99 -11.52 -9.59
N LEU A 139 -7.84 -11.24 -8.96
CA LEU A 139 -6.60 -11.99 -9.20
C LEU A 139 -6.31 -13.03 -8.12
N GLY A 140 -6.99 -12.95 -6.97
CA GLY A 140 -6.79 -13.86 -5.85
C GLY A 140 -6.48 -13.13 -4.55
N LYS A 141 -5.99 -13.91 -3.57
CA LYS A 141 -5.51 -13.39 -2.29
C LYS A 141 -3.99 -13.37 -2.26
N ILE A 142 -3.43 -12.26 -1.78
CA ILE A 142 -2.01 -12.07 -1.54
C ILE A 142 -1.55 -13.04 -0.46
N THR A 143 -0.45 -13.71 -0.75
CA THR A 143 0.21 -14.59 0.21
C THR A 143 1.13 -13.78 1.11
N TRP A 144 0.95 -13.95 2.41
CA TRP A 144 1.79 -13.42 3.47
C TRP A 144 2.47 -14.58 4.19
N TRP A 145 3.73 -14.38 4.56
CA TRP A 145 4.49 -15.25 5.44
C TRP A 145 4.63 -14.59 6.80
N VAL A 146 4.15 -15.27 7.83
CA VAL A 146 4.12 -14.74 9.20
C VAL A 146 4.99 -15.60 10.11
N LYS A 147 6.03 -15.01 10.71
CA LYS A 147 6.84 -15.69 11.74
C LYS A 147 6.42 -15.21 13.11
N ILE A 148 5.95 -16.13 13.94
CA ILE A 148 5.63 -15.85 15.35
C ILE A 148 6.93 -15.96 16.15
N LEU A 149 7.24 -14.92 16.92
CA LEU A 149 8.38 -14.87 17.85
C LEU A 149 7.92 -15.07 19.30
N HIS A 150 6.77 -14.49 19.67
CA HIS A 150 6.23 -14.53 21.03
C HIS A 150 4.71 -14.84 21.02
N PRO A 151 4.30 -16.12 20.98
CA PRO A 151 2.89 -16.51 20.79
C PRO A 151 1.96 -16.05 21.91
N LEU A 152 2.42 -16.05 23.17
CA LEU A 152 1.60 -15.63 24.32
C LEU A 152 1.16 -14.17 24.21
N ASN A 153 2.06 -13.29 23.75
CA ASN A 153 1.76 -11.87 23.56
C ASN A 153 0.75 -11.62 22.43
N ILE A 154 0.73 -12.47 21.40
CA ILE A 154 -0.25 -12.39 20.31
C ILE A 154 -1.65 -12.72 20.82
N VAL A 155 -1.79 -13.77 21.65
CA VAL A 155 -3.08 -14.15 22.23
C VAL A 155 -3.60 -13.03 23.14
N MET A 156 -2.74 -12.49 24.00
CA MET A 156 -3.12 -11.37 24.88
C MET A 156 -3.56 -10.12 24.11
N GLY A 157 -2.86 -9.75 23.03
CA GLY A 157 -3.24 -8.58 22.23
C GLY A 157 -4.43 -8.81 21.30
N ALA A 158 -4.81 -10.05 21.00
CA ALA A 158 -6.04 -10.35 20.26
C ALA A 158 -7.30 -9.88 21.01
N VAL A 159 -7.25 -9.88 22.35
CA VAL A 159 -8.33 -9.42 23.24
C VAL A 159 -8.34 -7.90 23.41
N SER A 160 -7.32 -7.20 22.92
CA SER A 160 -7.22 -5.74 23.06
C SER A 160 -8.07 -4.99 22.02
N ASP A 161 -8.95 -4.11 22.50
CA ASP A 161 -9.71 -3.15 21.69
C ASP A 161 -8.90 -1.90 21.31
N LYS A 162 -7.69 -1.74 21.85
CA LYS A 162 -6.79 -0.63 21.47
C LYS A 162 -6.52 -0.65 19.96
N LYS A 163 -6.47 0.54 19.37
CA LYS A 163 -6.06 0.73 17.99
C LYS A 163 -4.54 0.56 17.86
N SER A 164 -4.09 0.28 16.65
CA SER A 164 -2.67 0.15 16.32
C SER A 164 -2.03 1.53 16.16
N LYS A 165 -0.78 1.67 16.59
CA LYS A 165 0.04 2.86 16.38
C LYS A 165 1.42 2.48 15.86
N ALA A 166 2.00 3.32 14.99
CA ALA A 166 3.39 3.15 14.59
C ALA A 166 4.33 3.44 15.77
N LEU A 167 5.45 2.72 15.83
CA LEU A 167 6.54 2.99 16.76
C LEU A 167 7.70 3.64 16.03
N ASP A 168 8.42 4.51 16.71
CA ASP A 168 9.66 5.08 16.19
C ASP A 168 10.76 4.02 16.05
N MET A 169 11.63 4.25 15.07
CA MET A 169 12.72 3.32 14.77
C MET A 169 13.96 3.65 15.60
N PRO A 170 14.64 2.64 16.15
CA PRO A 170 15.98 2.82 16.73
C PRO A 170 16.97 3.45 15.75
N ASP A 171 17.91 4.25 16.25
CA ASP A 171 18.88 5.01 15.44
C ASP A 171 19.70 4.12 14.48
N HIS A 172 20.05 2.89 14.90
CA HIS A 172 20.80 1.95 14.04
C HIS A 172 19.98 1.39 12.87
N TYR A 173 18.67 1.66 12.82
CA TYR A 173 17.79 1.38 11.68
C TYR A 173 17.41 2.63 10.89
N THR A 174 18.10 3.77 11.10
CA THR A 174 17.83 5.03 10.39
C THR A 174 17.69 4.84 8.89
N LEU A 175 16.58 5.33 8.33
CA LEU A 175 16.32 5.34 6.90
C LEU A 175 17.30 6.26 6.17
N LYS A 176 17.88 5.77 5.06
CA LYS A 176 18.77 6.53 4.17
C LYS A 176 18.17 6.56 2.76
N PRO A 177 17.21 7.47 2.50
CA PRO A 177 16.41 7.44 1.27
C PRO A 177 17.24 7.73 0.00
N ASP A 178 18.25 8.60 0.05
CA ASP A 178 19.15 8.82 -1.10
C ASP A 178 19.88 7.53 -1.51
N PHE A 179 20.42 6.80 -0.53
CA PHE A 179 21.04 5.50 -0.75
C PHE A 179 20.05 4.48 -1.32
N LEU A 180 18.78 4.50 -0.88
CA LEU A 180 17.74 3.60 -1.40
C LEU A 180 17.35 3.94 -2.84
N ASP A 181 17.22 5.23 -3.17
CA ASP A 181 16.96 5.71 -4.53
C ASP A 181 18.13 5.32 -5.46
N GLU A 182 19.39 5.56 -5.04
CA GLU A 182 20.58 5.14 -5.79
C GLU A 182 20.64 3.62 -5.99
N LEU A 183 20.38 2.86 -4.93
CA LEU A 183 20.38 1.40 -5.00
C LEU A 183 19.32 0.91 -5.99
N ALA A 184 18.09 1.43 -5.91
CA ALA A 184 17.01 1.08 -6.83
C ALA A 184 17.36 1.36 -8.30
N LEU A 185 17.98 2.51 -8.58
CA LEU A 185 18.39 2.90 -9.94
C LEU A 185 19.54 2.06 -10.48
N SER A 186 20.44 1.60 -9.60
CA SER A 186 21.62 0.81 -9.99
C SER A 186 21.33 -0.67 -10.24
N THR A 187 20.21 -1.18 -9.75
CA THR A 187 19.87 -2.60 -9.85
C THR A 187 18.91 -2.88 -10.98
N ARG A 188 19.29 -3.78 -11.88
CA ARG A 188 18.41 -4.33 -12.91
C ARG A 188 17.55 -5.42 -12.31
N THR A 189 16.24 -5.28 -12.45
CA THR A 189 15.25 -6.24 -11.99
C THR A 189 14.84 -7.19 -13.11
N GLU A 190 14.09 -8.25 -12.80
CA GLU A 190 13.59 -9.16 -13.84
C GLU A 190 12.76 -8.42 -14.89
N ILE A 191 13.01 -8.75 -16.17
CA ILE A 191 12.42 -8.05 -17.33
C ILE A 191 10.90 -8.32 -17.45
N ASN A 192 10.41 -9.41 -16.85
CA ASN A 192 9.07 -9.95 -17.11
C ASN A 192 8.07 -9.80 -15.95
N SER A 193 8.28 -8.85 -15.04
CA SER A 193 7.32 -8.55 -13.96
C SER A 193 7.04 -7.06 -13.82
N ILE A 194 5.83 -6.73 -13.36
CA ILE A 194 5.37 -5.39 -13.01
C ILE A 194 5.97 -5.06 -11.64
N GLN A 195 6.84 -4.06 -11.63
CA GLN A 195 7.57 -3.63 -10.44
C GLN A 195 7.39 -2.13 -10.21
N ILE A 196 7.42 -1.68 -8.95
CA ILE A 196 7.31 -0.24 -8.67
C ILE A 196 8.44 0.51 -9.38
N HIS A 197 8.13 1.56 -10.13
CA HIS A 197 9.13 2.47 -10.68
C HIS A 197 9.68 3.35 -9.55
N ARG A 198 10.66 2.84 -8.81
CA ARG A 198 11.29 3.54 -7.67
C ARG A 198 12.26 4.61 -8.18
N LYS A 199 11.72 5.66 -8.81
CA LYS A 199 12.48 6.81 -9.29
C LYS A 199 13.00 7.68 -8.16
N LYS A 200 13.89 8.62 -8.48
CA LYS A 200 14.41 9.61 -7.52
C LYS A 200 13.28 10.23 -6.69
N ARG A 201 13.51 10.38 -5.39
CA ARG A 201 12.56 10.80 -4.34
C ARG A 201 11.47 9.80 -3.97
N PHE A 202 11.37 8.63 -4.61
CA PHE A 202 10.34 7.65 -4.22
C PHE A 202 10.46 7.27 -2.74
N HIS A 203 11.67 6.97 -2.24
CA HIS A 203 11.83 6.55 -0.85
C HIS A 203 11.66 7.72 0.14
N HIS A 204 11.97 8.94 -0.27
CA HIS A 204 11.65 10.16 0.49
C HIS A 204 10.15 10.27 0.71
N TRP A 205 9.39 10.35 -0.39
CA TRP A 205 7.95 10.50 -0.35
C TRP A 205 7.26 9.33 0.35
N ARG A 206 7.57 8.08 -0.05
CA ARG A 206 6.79 6.92 0.38
C ARG A 206 7.03 6.54 1.85
N TYR A 207 8.24 6.76 2.35
CA TYR A 207 8.70 6.24 3.64
C TYR A 207 9.18 7.34 4.59
N LEU A 208 10.06 8.27 4.17
CA LEU A 208 10.58 9.30 5.08
C LEU A 208 9.52 10.35 5.45
N GLU A 209 8.76 10.83 4.46
CA GLU A 209 7.79 11.92 4.59
C GLU A 209 6.39 11.44 5.01
N HIS A 210 6.25 10.15 5.31
CA HIS A 210 4.97 9.57 5.68
C HIS A 210 4.50 10.14 7.03
N PRO A 211 3.30 10.75 7.11
CA PRO A 211 2.92 11.58 8.26
C PRO A 211 2.61 10.81 9.54
N THR A 212 2.26 9.53 9.44
CA THR A 212 1.78 8.72 10.58
C THR A 212 2.51 7.41 10.79
N ARG A 213 3.62 7.16 10.07
CA ARG A 213 4.37 5.90 10.17
C ARG A 213 5.86 6.17 10.15
N SER A 214 6.57 5.44 10.99
CA SER A 214 8.03 5.45 11.04
C SER A 214 8.55 4.18 10.36
N TYR A 215 9.60 4.33 9.57
CA TYR A 215 10.20 3.27 8.77
C TYR A 215 11.69 3.17 9.04
N GLY A 216 12.16 1.94 9.19
CA GLY A 216 13.57 1.61 9.39
C GLY A 216 14.10 0.84 8.20
N MET A 217 15.42 0.78 8.07
CA MET A 217 16.06 -0.05 7.07
C MET A 217 17.20 -0.90 7.60
N ILE A 218 17.39 -2.05 6.95
CA ILE A 218 18.54 -2.94 7.15
C ILE A 218 19.33 -2.97 5.86
N ARG A 219 20.64 -2.74 5.93
CA ARG A 219 21.55 -2.97 4.80
C ARG A 219 22.19 -4.34 4.91
N VAL A 220 22.07 -5.13 3.85
CA VAL A 220 22.68 -6.46 3.73
C VAL A 220 23.68 -6.41 2.59
N LYS A 221 24.94 -6.74 2.87
CA LYS A 221 25.99 -6.82 1.86
C LYS A 221 26.54 -8.24 1.82
N VAL A 222 26.50 -8.86 0.64
CA VAL A 222 27.07 -10.19 0.41
C VAL A 222 28.02 -10.12 -0.78
N LYS A 223 29.32 -10.25 -0.52
CA LYS A 223 30.37 -10.02 -1.52
C LYS A 223 30.20 -8.61 -2.15
N LYS A 224 29.99 -8.53 -3.47
CA LYS A 224 29.77 -7.29 -4.22
C LYS A 224 28.30 -6.85 -4.28
N LYS A 225 27.36 -7.70 -3.83
CA LYS A 225 25.91 -7.42 -3.88
C LYS A 225 25.45 -6.66 -2.65
N SER A 226 24.52 -5.72 -2.84
CA SER A 226 23.92 -4.90 -1.79
C SER A 226 22.40 -4.93 -1.90
N THR A 227 21.73 -5.21 -0.78
CA THR A 227 20.27 -5.21 -0.66
C THR A 227 19.88 -4.40 0.57
N ALA A 228 18.82 -3.64 0.47
CA ALA A 228 18.18 -2.95 1.58
C ALA A 228 16.79 -3.52 1.83
N ILE A 229 16.45 -3.70 3.11
CA ILE A 229 15.14 -4.18 3.56
C ILE A 229 14.51 -3.04 4.36
N ILE A 230 13.35 -2.56 3.94
CA ILE A 230 12.61 -1.50 4.62
C ILE A 230 11.48 -2.13 5.41
N PHE A 231 11.29 -1.70 6.65
CA PHE A 231 10.25 -2.24 7.52
C PHE A 231 9.63 -1.15 8.39
N THR A 232 8.47 -1.46 8.96
CA THR A 232 7.81 -0.64 9.99
C THR A 232 7.43 -1.52 11.17
N VAL A 233 7.29 -0.93 12.35
CA VAL A 233 6.82 -1.61 13.56
C VAL A 233 5.58 -0.91 14.07
N ASN A 234 4.50 -1.67 14.25
CA ASN A 234 3.25 -1.18 14.81
C ASN A 234 2.96 -1.90 16.14
N GLN A 235 2.31 -1.20 17.05
CA GLN A 235 1.89 -1.74 18.34
C GLN A 235 0.37 -1.65 18.50
N LYS A 236 -0.27 -2.78 18.78
CA LYS A 236 -1.68 -2.88 19.17
C LYS A 236 -1.77 -3.54 20.55
N GLY A 237 -2.16 -2.77 21.56
CA GLY A 237 -2.12 -3.28 22.94
C GLY A 237 -0.69 -3.64 23.37
N SER A 238 -0.50 -4.87 23.84
CA SER A 238 0.82 -5.42 24.14
C SER A 238 1.52 -6.05 22.93
N THR A 239 0.81 -6.26 21.81
CA THR A 239 1.38 -6.92 20.63
C THR A 239 2.12 -5.93 19.74
N ARG A 240 3.35 -6.28 19.37
CA ARG A 240 4.16 -5.61 18.34
C ARG A 240 4.24 -6.44 17.08
N GLU A 241 3.95 -5.79 15.96
CA GLU A 241 4.05 -6.35 14.62
C GLU A 241 5.18 -5.64 13.87
N MET A 242 6.11 -6.41 13.31
CA MET A 242 7.05 -5.91 12.31
C MET A 242 6.55 -6.32 10.93
N VAL A 243 6.43 -5.35 10.00
CA VAL A 243 6.10 -5.64 8.61
C VAL A 243 7.22 -5.20 7.69
N VAL A 244 7.71 -6.12 6.86
CA VAL A 244 8.63 -5.77 5.76
C VAL A 244 7.81 -5.15 4.64
N VAL A 245 8.11 -3.88 4.35
CA VAL A 245 7.32 -3.06 3.42
C VAL A 245 7.97 -2.95 2.05
N ASP A 246 9.29 -3.07 1.97
CA ASP A 246 10.00 -3.05 0.71
C ASP A 246 11.33 -3.81 0.81
N ILE A 247 11.81 -4.26 -0.34
CA ILE A 247 13.17 -4.77 -0.50
C ILE A 247 13.69 -4.19 -1.81
N VAL A 248 14.90 -3.62 -1.75
CA VAL A 248 15.52 -2.88 -2.84
C VAL A 248 16.97 -3.33 -3.01
N GLY A 249 17.42 -3.49 -4.25
CA GLY A 249 18.80 -3.83 -4.55
C GLY A 249 18.95 -5.25 -5.10
N ASP A 250 20.17 -5.79 -4.99
CA ASP A 250 20.52 -7.04 -5.63
C ASP A 250 19.73 -8.23 -5.07
N ASN A 251 19.49 -9.24 -5.93
CA ASN A 251 19.05 -10.54 -5.47
C ASN A 251 20.20 -11.30 -4.79
N ILE A 252 20.13 -11.41 -3.46
CA ILE A 252 21.06 -12.16 -2.61
C ILE A 252 20.45 -13.47 -2.11
N GLN A 253 21.20 -14.29 -1.38
CA GLN A 253 20.68 -15.54 -0.84
C GLN A 253 19.50 -15.28 0.09
N LYS A 254 18.38 -15.97 -0.16
CA LYS A 254 17.18 -15.97 0.68
C LYS A 254 17.50 -16.13 2.17
N SER A 255 18.45 -17.00 2.51
CA SER A 255 18.88 -17.24 3.90
C SER A 255 19.43 -15.98 4.57
N GLU A 256 20.15 -15.12 3.83
CA GLU A 256 20.65 -13.85 4.36
C GLU A 256 19.50 -12.87 4.59
N ILE A 257 18.60 -12.71 3.63
CA ILE A 257 17.41 -11.83 3.78
C ILE A 257 16.61 -12.23 5.02
N VAL A 258 16.27 -13.53 5.14
CA VAL A 258 15.49 -14.06 6.27
C VAL A 258 16.23 -13.89 7.59
N LYS A 259 17.54 -14.17 7.64
CA LYS A 259 18.37 -13.99 8.84
C LYS A 259 18.31 -12.55 9.35
N TYR A 260 18.47 -11.57 8.47
CA TYR A 260 18.44 -10.15 8.85
C TYR A 260 17.04 -9.68 9.25
N ILE A 261 15.99 -10.13 8.55
CA ILE A 261 14.59 -9.86 8.93
C ILE A 261 14.29 -10.38 10.34
N VAL A 262 14.67 -11.63 10.63
CA VAL A 262 14.42 -12.24 11.95
C VAL A 262 15.27 -11.60 13.04
N LYS A 263 16.52 -11.23 12.75
CA LYS A 263 17.37 -10.48 13.68
C LYS A 263 16.73 -9.15 14.06
N ALA A 264 16.26 -8.38 13.08
CA ALA A 264 15.61 -7.09 13.34
C ALA A 264 14.29 -7.26 14.10
N GLY A 265 13.47 -8.26 13.75
CA GLY A 265 12.24 -8.53 14.49
C GLY A 265 12.47 -8.82 15.96
N ARG A 266 13.54 -9.56 16.31
CA ARG A 266 13.94 -9.78 17.71
C ARG A 266 14.42 -8.50 18.38
N ASP A 267 15.23 -7.71 17.68
CA ASP A 267 15.81 -6.46 18.21
C ASP A 267 14.74 -5.41 18.55
N VAL A 268 13.75 -5.23 17.68
CA VAL A 268 12.61 -4.33 17.92
C VAL A 268 11.53 -4.93 18.82
N LYS A 269 11.77 -6.15 19.35
CA LYS A 269 10.85 -6.92 20.20
C LYS A 269 9.49 -7.14 19.55
N ALA A 270 9.47 -7.44 18.26
CA ALA A 270 8.25 -7.83 17.56
C ALA A 270 7.76 -9.18 18.06
N ASP A 271 6.45 -9.33 18.28
CA ASP A 271 5.84 -10.60 18.62
C ASP A 271 5.60 -11.45 17.38
N PHE A 272 5.43 -10.81 16.22
CA PHE A 272 5.49 -11.48 14.93
C PHE A 272 6.03 -10.58 13.82
N ILE A 273 6.53 -11.23 12.77
CA ILE A 273 7.04 -10.60 11.56
C ILE A 273 6.14 -11.00 10.39
N ALA A 274 5.72 -10.05 9.57
CA ALA A 274 4.97 -10.28 8.35
C ALA A 274 5.76 -9.84 7.10
N VAL A 275 5.79 -10.70 6.09
CA VAL A 275 6.44 -10.43 4.79
C VAL A 275 5.52 -10.92 3.67
N ILE A 276 5.38 -10.16 2.59
CA ILE A 276 4.65 -10.60 1.40
C ILE A 276 5.49 -11.63 0.63
N ASP A 277 4.83 -12.66 0.12
CA ASP A 277 5.43 -13.61 -0.83
C ASP A 277 5.89 -12.88 -2.09
N ASN A 278 7.17 -13.05 -2.43
CA ASN A 278 7.81 -12.26 -3.48
C ASN A 278 8.86 -13.11 -4.22
N HIS A 279 8.65 -13.32 -5.52
CA HIS A 279 9.50 -14.18 -6.36
C HIS A 279 10.85 -13.54 -6.70
N GLU A 280 10.89 -12.22 -6.91
CA GLU A 280 12.13 -11.48 -7.20
C GLU A 280 13.18 -11.74 -6.10
N TYR A 281 12.77 -11.69 -4.83
CA TYR A 281 13.66 -11.94 -3.68
C TYR A 281 13.60 -13.39 -3.16
N ARG A 282 12.99 -14.30 -3.92
CA ARG A 282 12.89 -15.75 -3.62
C ARG A 282 12.29 -16.03 -2.25
N LEU A 283 11.30 -15.23 -1.86
CA LEU A 283 10.60 -15.33 -0.59
C LEU A 283 9.41 -16.29 -0.64
N GLU A 284 9.33 -17.16 -1.64
CA GLU A 284 8.38 -18.28 -1.62
C GLU A 284 8.84 -19.35 -0.63
N ASN A 285 7.92 -20.18 -0.14
CA ASN A 285 8.24 -21.32 0.72
C ASN A 285 9.03 -20.96 1.99
N LEU A 286 8.64 -19.89 2.70
CA LEU A 286 9.26 -19.52 3.99
C LEU A 286 8.88 -20.44 5.15
N TRP A 287 8.00 -21.42 4.95
CA TRP A 287 7.68 -22.45 5.94
C TRP A 287 8.91 -23.22 6.44
N MET A 288 9.90 -23.47 5.57
CA MET A 288 11.19 -24.06 5.96
C MET A 288 12.00 -23.19 6.94
N ASN A 289 11.65 -21.91 7.08
CA ASN A 289 12.27 -20.95 8.00
C ASN A 289 11.36 -20.66 9.22
N GLY A 290 10.35 -21.50 9.44
CA GLY A 290 9.39 -21.36 10.54
C GLY A 290 8.43 -20.18 10.37
N PHE A 291 8.09 -19.81 9.13
CA PHE A 291 6.98 -18.89 8.83
C PHE A 291 5.71 -19.66 8.50
N ILE A 292 4.57 -19.11 8.85
CA ILE A 292 3.25 -19.67 8.54
C ILE A 292 2.65 -18.91 7.37
N LYS A 293 2.11 -19.64 6.39
CA LYS A 293 1.44 -19.06 5.23
C LYS A 293 0.06 -18.51 5.63
N LYS A 294 -0.25 -17.27 5.25
CA LYS A 294 -1.56 -16.64 5.42
C LYS A 294 -2.01 -15.99 4.11
N LYS A 295 -3.32 -16.02 3.81
CA LYS A 295 -3.93 -15.38 2.63
C LYS A 295 -4.96 -14.36 3.10
N LEU A 296 -4.55 -13.10 3.24
CA LEU A 296 -5.32 -12.10 3.98
C LEU A 296 -6.00 -11.06 3.07
N LYS A 297 -5.25 -10.44 2.15
CA LYS A 297 -5.75 -9.33 1.31
C LYS A 297 -6.09 -9.81 -0.09
N ASN A 298 -7.21 -9.36 -0.64
CA ASN A 298 -7.56 -9.62 -2.04
C ASN A 298 -6.70 -8.72 -2.95
N MET A 299 -6.59 -9.10 -4.21
CA MET A 299 -6.05 -8.24 -5.27
C MET A 299 -7.03 -8.21 -6.45
N VAL A 300 -7.29 -7.01 -6.94
CA VAL A 300 -8.08 -6.79 -8.15
C VAL A 300 -7.39 -5.81 -9.08
N VAL A 301 -7.68 -5.90 -10.37
CA VAL A 301 -7.19 -4.99 -11.41
C VAL A 301 -8.34 -4.54 -12.30
N PHE A 302 -8.37 -3.24 -12.61
CA PHE A 302 -9.22 -2.64 -13.64
C PHE A 302 -8.34 -2.38 -14.87
N PRO A 303 -8.42 -3.22 -15.91
CA PRO A 303 -7.71 -2.92 -17.15
C PRO A 303 -8.41 -1.75 -17.84
N LEU A 304 -7.73 -0.61 -17.97
CA LEU A 304 -8.25 0.58 -18.67
C LEU A 304 -7.79 0.58 -20.13
N ASN A 305 -6.60 0.05 -20.38
CA ASN A 305 -6.10 -0.27 -21.71
C ASN A 305 -6.07 -1.80 -21.90
N SER A 306 -6.73 -2.29 -22.96
CA SER A 306 -6.81 -3.71 -23.30
C SER A 306 -5.44 -4.36 -23.49
N LYS A 307 -4.42 -3.60 -23.97
CA LYS A 307 -3.03 -4.08 -24.12
C LYS A 307 -2.45 -4.58 -22.80
N TYR A 308 -2.84 -3.99 -21.68
CA TYR A 308 -2.32 -4.34 -20.35
C TYR A 308 -3.23 -5.30 -19.58
N ALA A 309 -4.35 -5.73 -20.16
CA ALA A 309 -5.34 -6.56 -19.47
C ALA A 309 -4.81 -7.96 -19.12
N GLU A 310 -4.06 -8.59 -20.02
CA GLU A 310 -3.43 -9.88 -19.75
C GLU A 310 -2.24 -9.72 -18.79
N LEU A 311 -1.39 -8.73 -19.05
CA LEU A 311 -0.19 -8.46 -18.25
C LEU A 311 -0.55 -8.16 -16.80
N ALA A 312 -1.35 -7.12 -16.55
CA ALA A 312 -1.76 -6.74 -15.20
C ALA A 312 -2.76 -7.73 -14.60
N GLY A 313 -3.52 -8.44 -15.45
CA GLY A 313 -4.55 -9.37 -15.02
C GLY A 313 -4.06 -10.75 -14.58
N SER A 314 -2.76 -10.93 -14.35
CA SER A 314 -2.18 -12.18 -13.87
C SER A 314 -1.32 -11.95 -12.64
N TYR A 315 -1.67 -12.58 -11.52
CA TYR A 315 -0.97 -12.40 -10.23
C TYR A 315 0.54 -12.69 -10.32
N LYS A 316 0.95 -13.67 -11.13
CA LYS A 316 2.36 -14.07 -11.31
C LYS A 316 3.22 -12.97 -11.95
N ASN A 317 2.60 -12.02 -12.65
CA ASN A 317 3.32 -10.95 -13.32
C ASN A 317 3.66 -9.79 -12.37
N TRP A 318 3.35 -9.87 -11.08
CA TRP A 318 3.53 -8.76 -10.14
C TRP A 318 4.61 -9.06 -9.10
N THR A 319 5.54 -8.12 -8.94
CA THR A 319 6.46 -8.10 -7.79
C THR A 319 5.83 -7.29 -6.67
N LEU A 320 4.93 -7.93 -5.92
CA LEU A 320 4.18 -7.27 -4.85
C LEU A 320 5.04 -6.97 -3.63
N MET A 321 4.84 -5.79 -3.05
CA MET A 321 5.45 -5.33 -1.80
C MET A 321 4.41 -4.75 -0.87
N ALA A 322 4.58 -4.88 0.44
CA ALA A 322 3.58 -4.36 1.38
C ALA A 322 3.49 -2.83 1.33
N GLY A 323 4.55 -2.14 0.92
CA GLY A 323 4.59 -0.71 0.63
C GLY A 323 3.64 -0.25 -0.48
N MET A 324 3.13 -1.17 -1.32
CA MET A 324 2.06 -0.86 -2.28
C MET A 324 0.69 -0.67 -1.61
N HIS A 325 0.52 -1.12 -0.37
CA HIS A 325 -0.73 -0.93 0.36
C HIS A 325 -0.77 0.45 1.00
N ASP A 326 -1.92 1.11 0.91
CA ASP A 326 -2.20 2.36 1.62
C ASP A 326 -2.29 2.17 3.14
N SER A 327 -2.69 0.97 3.55
CA SER A 327 -2.85 0.52 4.92
C SER A 327 -2.13 -0.80 5.08
N ILE A 328 -1.03 -0.78 5.85
CA ILE A 328 -0.28 -1.97 6.27
C ILE A 328 -0.78 -2.37 7.64
#